data_AF-A0A231V1R9-F1
#
_entry.id   AF-A0A231V1R9-F1
#
_cell.length_a   1.000
_cell.length_b   1.000
_cell.length_c   1.000
_cell.angle_alpha   90.00
_cell.angle_beta   90.00
_cell.angle_gamma   90.00
#
_symmetry.space_group_name_H-M   'P 1'
#
loop_
_entity.id
_entity.type
_entity.pdbx_description
1 polymer ?
#
loop_
_entity_poly.entity_id
_entity_poly.type
_entity_poly.pdbx_seq_one_letter_code
_entity_poly.pdbx_strand_id
1 'polypeptide(L)'
;MMADNDRNAHDEARNSFTGRTLTDSQFEEAWLVSQIIEREIHKTGSFREPLTDYAHAFSRSERFDAVRGETIIRDIFKARTGETMNQLRETLLQREVHSTEAMENDALEQARSVTERIRQGDTMPFYRAYDLAAVEMANEYGITEQGAKSLMKETYRLSEGRDLYEVGKEMEAEYHTPVREAERAERAIVAEQKRSNRTPEQ
;
A
#
# COMPACT_ATOMS: atom_id res chain seq x y z
N MET A 1 -7.05 12.65 -14.36
CA MET A 1 -6.82 14.10 -14.25
C MET A 1 -5.84 14.27 -13.10
N MET A 2 -4.57 14.58 -13.38
CA MET A 2 -3.56 14.79 -12.32
C MET A 2 -3.91 16.08 -11.57
N ALA A 3 -3.82 16.06 -10.24
CA ALA A 3 -4.00 17.27 -9.43
C ALA A 3 -2.93 18.30 -9.80
N ASP A 4 -3.21 19.60 -9.71
CA ASP A 4 -2.29 20.64 -10.17
C ASP A 4 -0.92 20.62 -9.46
N ASN A 5 -0.85 20.06 -8.24
CA ASN A 5 0.41 19.82 -7.53
C ASN A 5 1.25 18.70 -8.17
N ASP A 6 0.61 17.63 -8.65
CA ASP A 6 1.29 16.50 -9.31
C ASP A 6 1.84 16.92 -10.69
N ARG A 7 1.14 17.82 -11.39
CA ARG A 7 1.60 18.37 -12.67
C ARG A 7 2.89 19.18 -12.49
N ASN A 8 2.95 20.00 -11.44
CA ASN A 8 4.15 20.78 -11.15
C ASN A 8 5.35 19.88 -10.80
N ALA A 9 5.16 18.87 -9.95
CA ALA A 9 6.23 17.93 -9.60
C ALA A 9 6.72 17.11 -10.81
N HIS A 10 5.82 16.75 -11.71
CA HIS A 10 6.15 16.05 -12.96
C HIS A 10 6.99 16.92 -13.88
N ASP A 11 6.55 18.16 -14.13
CA ASP A 11 7.29 19.12 -14.94
C ASP A 11 8.67 19.44 -14.34
N GLU A 12 8.77 19.60 -13.02
CA GLU A 12 10.03 19.82 -12.31
C GLU A 12 10.99 18.64 -12.47
N ALA A 13 10.50 17.40 -12.27
CA ALA A 13 11.30 16.21 -12.45
C ALA A 13 11.74 16.02 -13.91
N ARG A 14 10.85 16.29 -14.88
CA ARG A 14 11.18 16.23 -16.32
C ARG A 14 12.25 17.24 -16.68
N ASN A 15 12.18 18.43 -16.08
CA ASN A 15 13.14 19.51 -16.27
C ASN A 15 14.41 19.40 -15.41
N SER A 16 14.52 18.40 -14.56
CA SER A 16 15.73 18.12 -13.78
C SER A 16 16.91 17.74 -14.68
N PHE A 17 18.13 17.76 -14.12
CA PHE A 17 19.35 17.39 -14.84
C PHE A 17 19.24 16.00 -15.48
N THR A 18 18.87 15.00 -14.68
CA THR A 18 18.71 13.63 -15.17
C THR A 18 17.49 13.51 -16.07
N GLY A 19 16.36 14.13 -15.70
CA GLY A 19 15.11 14.14 -16.46
C GLY A 19 15.32 14.54 -17.92
N ARG A 20 15.99 15.68 -18.18
CA ARG A 20 16.22 16.21 -19.54
C ARG A 20 17.06 15.31 -20.45
N THR A 21 17.84 14.41 -19.87
CA THR A 21 18.71 13.49 -20.64
C THR A 21 17.98 12.24 -21.14
N LEU A 22 16.79 11.98 -20.62
CA LEU A 22 15.98 10.81 -20.95
C LEU A 22 15.03 11.09 -22.11
N THR A 23 14.74 10.05 -22.90
CA THR A 23 13.57 10.06 -23.78
C THR A 23 12.29 10.16 -22.95
N ASP A 24 11.19 10.55 -23.57
CA ASP A 24 9.90 10.63 -22.87
C ASP A 24 9.51 9.26 -22.28
N SER A 25 9.71 8.17 -23.02
CA SER A 25 9.42 6.82 -22.53
C SER A 25 10.25 6.43 -21.31
N GLN A 26 11.56 6.70 -21.33
CA GLN A 26 12.46 6.41 -20.23
C GLN A 26 12.11 7.23 -18.99
N PHE A 27 11.73 8.51 -19.19
CA PHE A 27 11.31 9.38 -18.11
C PHE A 27 10.02 8.90 -17.45
N GLU A 28 8.98 8.61 -18.24
CA GLU A 28 7.70 8.12 -17.72
C GLU A 28 7.85 6.79 -16.96
N GLU A 29 8.68 5.88 -17.48
CA GLU A 29 8.95 4.61 -16.79
C GLU A 29 9.70 4.85 -15.47
N ALA A 30 10.75 5.66 -15.45
CA ALA A 30 11.46 6.02 -14.24
C ALA A 30 10.56 6.73 -13.22
N TRP A 31 9.63 7.58 -13.69
CA TRP A 31 8.63 8.25 -12.86
C TRP A 31 7.71 7.23 -12.17
N LEU A 32 7.12 6.31 -12.93
CA LEU A 32 6.24 5.25 -12.38
C LEU A 32 6.99 4.36 -11.40
N VAL A 33 8.21 3.94 -11.73
CA VAL A 33 9.06 3.15 -10.82
C VAL A 33 9.31 3.94 -9.54
N SER A 34 9.61 5.24 -9.63
CA SER A 34 9.84 6.06 -8.44
C SER A 34 8.62 6.14 -7.51
N GLN A 35 7.39 6.09 -8.05
CA GLN A 35 6.14 6.05 -7.26
C GLN A 35 5.95 4.70 -6.57
N ILE A 36 6.30 3.60 -7.25
CA ILE A 36 6.27 2.26 -6.66
C ILE A 36 7.26 2.19 -5.49
N ILE A 37 8.46 2.74 -5.65
CA ILE A 37 9.47 2.78 -4.59
C ILE A 37 9.00 3.62 -3.40
N GLU A 38 8.43 4.80 -3.63
CA GLU A 38 7.86 5.62 -2.56
C GLU A 38 6.78 4.86 -1.79
N ARG A 39 5.85 4.22 -2.49
CA ARG A 39 4.80 3.40 -1.88
C ARG A 39 5.39 2.30 -1.00
N GLU A 40 6.46 1.67 -1.44
CA GLU A 40 7.15 0.61 -0.69
C GLU A 40 7.85 1.16 0.56
N ILE A 41 8.47 2.35 0.48
CA ILE A 41 9.05 3.02 1.65
C ILE A 41 7.96 3.35 2.69
N HIS A 42 6.81 3.89 2.26
CA HIS A 42 5.67 4.11 3.17
C HIS A 42 5.09 2.80 3.72
N LYS A 43 5.17 1.71 2.97
CA LYS A 43 4.65 0.42 3.41
C LYS A 43 5.53 -0.23 4.47
N THR A 44 6.83 -0.30 4.21
CA THR A 44 7.76 -1.19 4.92
C THR A 44 9.00 -0.51 5.45
N GLY A 45 9.24 0.76 5.10
CA GLY A 45 10.51 1.43 5.43
C GLY A 45 11.72 0.82 4.72
N SER A 46 11.49 0.10 3.61
CA SER A 46 12.53 -0.52 2.79
C SER A 46 12.37 -0.12 1.32
N PHE A 47 13.47 -0.15 0.59
CA PHE A 47 13.46 0.12 -0.85
C PHE A 47 14.61 -0.51 -1.64
N ARG A 48 15.67 -1.02 -0.99
CA ARG A 48 16.90 -1.42 -1.70
C ARG A 48 16.67 -2.57 -2.67
N GLU A 49 15.98 -3.62 -2.23
CA GLU A 49 15.65 -4.78 -3.07
C GLU A 49 14.69 -4.40 -4.20
N PRO A 50 13.52 -3.77 -3.95
CA PRO A 50 12.66 -3.24 -5.01
C PRO A 50 13.40 -2.35 -6.01
N LEU A 51 14.24 -1.43 -5.53
CA LEU A 51 15.01 -0.53 -6.39
C LEU A 51 15.97 -1.30 -7.29
N THR A 52 16.63 -2.33 -6.75
CA THR A 52 17.55 -3.18 -7.51
C THR A 52 16.78 -3.94 -8.59
N ASP A 53 15.66 -4.56 -8.23
CA ASP A 53 14.82 -5.33 -9.16
C ASP A 53 14.25 -4.45 -10.29
N TYR A 54 13.70 -3.29 -9.95
CA TYR A 54 13.15 -2.37 -10.94
C TYR A 54 14.25 -1.70 -11.78
N ALA A 55 15.42 -1.41 -11.22
CA ALA A 55 16.56 -0.90 -12.01
C ALA A 55 17.04 -1.94 -13.03
N HIS A 56 17.11 -3.22 -12.65
CA HIS A 56 17.40 -4.30 -13.58
C HIS A 56 16.35 -4.41 -14.68
N ALA A 57 15.05 -4.39 -14.33
CA ALA A 57 13.96 -4.45 -15.29
C ALA A 57 13.99 -3.25 -16.27
N PHE A 58 14.14 -2.03 -15.73
CA PHE A 58 14.20 -0.77 -16.49
C PHE A 58 15.38 -0.75 -17.46
N SER A 59 16.54 -1.26 -17.06
CA SER A 59 17.74 -1.27 -17.91
C SER A 59 17.73 -2.35 -19.01
N ARG A 60 16.82 -3.33 -18.96
CA ARG A 60 16.90 -4.56 -19.76
C ARG A 60 16.83 -4.33 -21.28
N SER A 61 16.06 -3.34 -21.71
CA SER A 61 15.89 -2.97 -23.13
C SER A 61 16.61 -1.68 -23.50
N GLU A 62 17.42 -1.15 -22.59
CA GLU A 62 18.00 0.18 -22.70
C GLU A 62 19.50 0.14 -23.01
N ARG A 63 20.05 1.29 -23.42
CA ARG A 63 21.49 1.44 -23.72
C ARG A 63 22.35 1.68 -22.48
N PHE A 64 21.78 1.55 -21.29
CA PHE A 64 22.45 1.75 -20.01
C PHE A 64 22.29 0.52 -19.11
N ASP A 65 23.20 0.35 -18.15
CA ASP A 65 23.17 -0.77 -17.22
C ASP A 65 22.28 -0.50 -15.99
N ALA A 66 22.09 -1.51 -15.16
CA ALA A 66 21.27 -1.42 -13.94
C ALA A 66 21.81 -0.39 -12.94
N VAL A 67 23.13 -0.15 -12.88
CA VAL A 67 23.72 0.85 -11.98
C VAL A 67 23.30 2.25 -12.41
N ARG A 68 23.33 2.53 -13.72
CA ARG A 68 22.81 3.77 -14.28
C ARG A 68 21.29 3.85 -14.11
N GLY A 69 20.56 2.75 -14.29
CA GLY A 69 19.12 2.67 -14.06
C GLY A 69 18.74 3.05 -12.63
N GLU A 70 19.45 2.51 -11.63
CA GLU A 70 19.26 2.85 -10.22
C GLU A 70 19.51 4.35 -9.97
N THR A 71 20.58 4.89 -10.53
CA THR A 71 20.91 6.33 -10.41
C THR A 71 19.78 7.19 -10.97
N ILE A 72 19.26 6.84 -12.15
CA ILE A 72 18.14 7.53 -12.78
C ILE A 72 16.91 7.51 -11.88
N ILE A 73 16.52 6.34 -11.37
CA ILE A 73 15.33 6.20 -10.51
C ILE A 73 15.49 7.03 -9.23
N ARG A 74 16.68 7.02 -8.61
CA ARG A 74 16.97 7.83 -7.41
C ARG A 74 16.89 9.34 -7.67
N ASP A 75 17.40 9.80 -8.80
CA ASP A 75 17.38 11.21 -9.17
C ASP A 75 15.96 11.68 -9.47
N ILE A 76 15.19 10.89 -10.23
CA ILE A 76 13.77 11.19 -10.50
C ILE A 76 12.95 11.18 -9.22
N PHE A 77 13.17 10.20 -8.34
CA PHE A 77 12.55 10.18 -7.01
C PHE A 77 12.83 11.49 -6.26
N LYS A 78 14.11 11.87 -6.13
CA LYS A 78 14.49 13.08 -5.40
C LYS A 78 13.92 14.35 -6.01
N ALA A 79 13.90 14.45 -7.34
CA ALA A 79 13.33 15.60 -8.03
C ALA A 79 11.81 15.69 -7.81
N ARG A 80 11.12 14.54 -7.73
CA ARG A 80 9.67 14.46 -7.53
C ARG A 80 9.23 14.73 -6.10
N THR A 81 9.96 14.20 -5.11
CA THR A 81 9.56 14.26 -3.69
C THR A 81 10.27 15.36 -2.91
N GLY A 82 11.37 15.91 -3.44
CA GLY A 82 12.22 16.87 -2.75
C GLY A 82 13.23 16.23 -1.78
N GLU A 83 13.16 14.92 -1.56
CA GLU A 83 14.01 14.20 -0.62
C GLU A 83 14.56 12.89 -1.21
N THR A 84 15.67 12.40 -0.67
CA THR A 84 16.19 11.08 -1.06
C THR A 84 15.38 9.96 -0.42
N MET A 85 15.38 8.79 -1.05
CA MET A 85 14.74 7.57 -0.51
C MET A 85 15.19 7.24 0.92
N ASN A 86 16.47 7.48 1.26
CA ASN A 86 16.98 7.28 2.62
C ASN A 86 16.42 8.31 3.60
N GLN A 87 16.30 9.58 3.19
CA GLN A 87 15.73 10.64 4.05
C GLN A 87 14.26 10.36 4.37
N LEU A 88 13.46 9.98 3.37
CA LEU A 88 12.07 9.58 3.60
C LEU A 88 12.01 8.40 4.58
N ARG A 89 12.77 7.34 4.29
CA ARG A 89 12.85 6.16 5.17
C ARG A 89 13.22 6.53 6.61
N GLU A 90 14.27 7.31 6.80
CA GLU A 90 14.72 7.71 8.12
C GLU A 90 13.68 8.55 8.85
N THR A 91 13.01 9.46 8.15
CA THR A 91 11.91 10.27 8.71
C THR A 91 10.77 9.39 9.24
N LEU A 92 10.32 8.42 8.45
CA LEU A 92 9.25 7.50 8.86
C LEU A 92 9.66 6.67 10.08
N LEU A 93 10.85 6.06 10.06
CA LEU A 93 11.34 5.22 11.16
C LEU A 93 11.63 6.03 12.43
N GLN A 94 12.10 7.27 12.30
CA GLN A 94 12.31 8.13 13.45
C GLN A 94 10.99 8.46 14.15
N ARG A 95 9.91 8.71 13.39
CA ARG A 95 8.59 8.95 13.96
C ARG A 95 8.04 7.71 14.68
N GLU A 96 8.31 6.51 14.16
CA GLU A 96 7.94 5.25 14.84
C GLU A 96 8.64 5.08 16.20
N VAL A 97 9.93 5.43 16.28
CA VAL A 97 10.67 5.34 17.56
C VAL A 97 10.15 6.34 18.58
N HIS A 98 9.69 7.51 18.14
CA HIS A 98 9.12 8.55 19.01
C HIS A 98 7.61 8.42 19.14
N SER A 99 7.15 7.23 19.53
CA SER A 99 5.74 6.99 19.83
C SER A 99 5.24 7.97 20.89
N THR A 100 4.07 8.54 20.63
CA THR A 100 3.39 9.46 21.54
C THR A 100 2.17 8.75 22.14
N GLU A 101 1.74 9.20 23.33
CA GLU A 101 0.51 8.68 23.96
C GLU A 101 -0.72 8.85 23.04
N ALA A 102 -0.77 9.93 22.26
CA ALA A 102 -1.82 10.12 21.24
C ALA A 102 -1.79 9.01 20.18
N MET A 103 -0.60 8.69 19.65
CA MET A 103 -0.42 7.63 18.67
C MET A 103 -0.81 6.26 19.21
N GLU A 104 -0.53 5.97 20.48
CA GLU A 104 -0.93 4.73 21.15
C GLU A 104 -2.45 4.62 21.36
N ASN A 105 -3.09 5.72 21.78
CA ASN A 105 -4.54 5.79 21.93
C ASN A 105 -5.25 5.58 20.58
N ASP A 106 -4.79 6.27 19.53
CA ASP A 106 -5.35 6.14 18.20
C ASP A 106 -5.08 4.75 17.61
N ALA A 107 -3.92 4.14 17.90
CA ALA A 107 -3.64 2.76 17.49
C ALA A 107 -4.66 1.79 18.07
N LEU A 108 -5.03 1.97 19.34
CA LEU A 108 -6.04 1.15 20.00
C LEU A 108 -7.43 1.38 19.40
N GLU A 109 -7.80 2.63 19.12
CA GLU A 109 -9.06 2.96 18.44
C GLU A 109 -9.12 2.33 17.05
N GLN A 110 -8.05 2.48 16.27
CA GLN A 110 -7.93 1.88 14.93
C GLN A 110 -8.00 0.36 15.00
N ALA A 111 -7.33 -0.28 15.97
CA ALA A 111 -7.41 -1.72 16.20
C ALA A 111 -8.83 -2.18 16.51
N ARG A 112 -9.57 -1.47 17.37
CA ARG A 112 -10.99 -1.75 17.65
C ARG A 112 -11.85 -1.57 16.40
N SER A 113 -11.58 -0.55 15.59
CA SER A 113 -12.30 -0.30 14.35
C SER A 113 -12.20 -1.46 13.35
N VAL A 114 -11.10 -2.24 13.36
CA VAL A 114 -10.94 -3.42 12.52
C VAL A 114 -12.07 -4.42 12.76
N THR A 115 -12.39 -4.69 14.03
CA THR A 115 -13.48 -5.62 14.37
C THR A 115 -14.84 -5.08 13.95
N GLU A 116 -15.04 -3.77 14.04
CA GLU A 116 -16.29 -3.14 13.64
C GLU A 116 -16.49 -3.16 12.12
N ARG A 117 -15.43 -2.93 11.34
CA ARG A 117 -15.44 -3.01 9.86
C ARG A 117 -15.73 -4.44 9.36
N ILE A 118 -15.40 -5.46 10.14
CA ILE A 118 -15.75 -6.85 9.81
C ILE A 118 -17.22 -7.13 10.09
N ARG A 119 -17.78 -6.50 11.13
CA ARG A 119 -19.17 -6.71 11.59
C ARG A 119 -20.21 -5.90 10.80
N GLN A 120 -19.92 -4.63 10.49
CA GLN A 120 -20.90 -3.67 9.96
C GLN A 120 -20.74 -3.39 8.46
N GLY A 121 -21.85 -2.95 7.85
CA GLY A 121 -21.90 -2.47 6.46
C GLY A 121 -21.60 -3.56 5.43
N ASP A 122 -20.88 -3.18 4.36
CA ASP A 122 -20.28 -4.13 3.42
C ASP A 122 -19.11 -4.83 4.13
N THR A 123 -19.43 -5.94 4.80
CA THR A 123 -18.45 -6.69 5.60
C THR A 123 -17.22 -7.05 4.78
N MET A 124 -16.07 -7.06 5.42
CA MET A 124 -14.81 -7.35 4.76
C MET A 124 -13.95 -8.33 5.57
N PRO A 125 -13.06 -9.09 4.91
CA PRO A 125 -12.17 -10.00 5.62
C PRO A 125 -11.14 -9.23 6.44
N PHE A 126 -10.61 -9.86 7.49
CA PHE A 126 -9.71 -9.22 8.45
C PHE A 126 -8.54 -8.50 7.77
N TYR A 127 -7.88 -9.14 6.80
CA TYR A 127 -6.70 -8.57 6.16
C TYR A 127 -7.00 -7.21 5.50
N ARG A 128 -8.22 -7.02 4.96
CA ARG A 128 -8.63 -5.78 4.30
C ARG A 128 -8.97 -4.70 5.33
N ALA A 129 -9.73 -5.04 6.36
CA ALA A 129 -10.04 -4.12 7.45
C ALA A 129 -8.76 -3.65 8.16
N TYR A 130 -7.85 -4.58 8.44
CA TYR A 130 -6.58 -4.32 9.09
C TYR A 130 -5.64 -3.47 8.23
N ASP A 131 -5.61 -3.68 6.90
CA ASP A 131 -4.83 -2.87 5.99
C ASP A 131 -5.35 -1.43 5.91
N LEU A 132 -6.67 -1.24 5.80
CA LEU A 132 -7.27 0.10 5.76
C LEU A 132 -6.97 0.91 7.03
N ALA A 133 -7.21 0.33 8.20
CA ALA A 133 -6.94 0.99 9.49
C ALA A 133 -5.45 1.36 9.64
N ALA A 134 -4.55 0.47 9.20
CA ALA A 134 -3.11 0.75 9.22
C ALA A 134 -2.69 1.85 8.24
N VAL A 135 -3.29 1.90 7.04
CA VAL A 135 -3.02 2.96 6.05
C VAL A 135 -3.49 4.32 6.59
N GLU A 136 -4.69 4.37 7.17
CA GLU A 136 -5.23 5.59 7.79
C GLU A 136 -4.28 6.10 8.88
N MET A 137 -3.87 5.23 9.79
CA MET A 137 -2.95 5.57 10.87
C MET A 137 -1.56 5.97 10.37
N ALA A 138 -1.00 5.25 9.40
CA ALA A 138 0.31 5.53 8.83
C ALA A 138 0.36 6.92 8.16
N ASN A 139 -0.73 7.30 7.48
CA ASN A 139 -0.86 8.62 6.87
C ASN A 139 -0.96 9.73 7.91
N GLU A 140 -1.76 9.53 8.96
CA GLU A 140 -1.97 10.52 10.02
C GLU A 140 -0.66 10.83 10.76
N TYR A 141 0.07 9.79 11.15
CA TYR A 141 1.28 9.93 11.96
C TYR A 141 2.57 10.02 11.13
N GLY A 142 2.47 9.84 9.81
CA GLY A 142 3.62 9.81 8.91
C GLY A 142 4.64 8.75 9.32
N ILE A 143 4.18 7.54 9.63
CA ILE A 143 4.96 6.34 9.93
C ILE A 143 4.79 5.30 8.81
N THR A 144 5.47 4.16 8.89
CA THR A 144 5.20 3.08 7.94
C THR A 144 3.92 2.32 8.28
N GLU A 145 3.27 1.72 7.28
CA GLU A 145 2.13 0.83 7.51
C GLU A 145 2.50 -0.37 8.37
N GLN A 146 3.72 -0.89 8.25
CA GLN A 146 4.22 -1.94 9.13
C GLN A 146 4.37 -1.45 10.58
N GLY A 147 4.85 -0.22 10.79
CA GLY A 147 4.90 0.43 12.09
C GLY A 147 3.52 0.58 12.71
N ALA A 148 2.56 1.14 11.96
CA ALA A 148 1.16 1.28 12.38
C ALA A 148 0.54 -0.08 12.77
N LYS A 149 0.70 -1.10 11.92
CA LYS A 149 0.26 -2.48 12.19
C LYS A 149 0.85 -3.03 13.49
N SER A 150 2.14 -2.81 13.71
CA SER A 150 2.83 -3.31 14.90
C SER A 150 2.28 -2.61 16.16
N LEU A 151 2.06 -1.31 16.10
CA LEU A 151 1.51 -0.54 17.22
C LEU A 151 0.06 -0.94 17.53
N MET A 152 -0.80 -1.06 16.51
CA MET A 152 -2.19 -1.52 16.66
C MET A 152 -2.26 -2.88 17.35
N LYS A 153 -1.40 -3.84 16.97
CA LYS A 153 -1.35 -5.15 17.61
C LYS A 153 -0.91 -5.06 19.07
N GLU A 154 0.13 -4.28 19.33
CA GLU A 154 0.68 -4.14 20.67
C GLU A 154 -0.32 -3.49 21.63
N THR A 155 -0.89 -2.34 21.24
CA THR A 155 -1.84 -1.60 22.09
C THR A 155 -3.12 -2.40 22.31
N TYR A 156 -3.63 -3.09 21.27
CA TYR A 156 -4.77 -3.98 21.43
C TYR A 156 -4.49 -5.12 22.40
N ARG A 157 -3.32 -5.77 22.29
CA ARG A 157 -2.93 -6.86 23.20
C ARG A 157 -2.79 -6.37 24.63
N LEU A 158 -2.19 -5.20 24.84
CA LEU A 158 -2.02 -4.61 26.17
C LEU A 158 -3.36 -4.20 26.79
N SER A 159 -4.29 -3.66 26.00
CA SER A 159 -5.59 -3.18 26.49
C SER A 159 -6.62 -4.30 26.65
N GLU A 160 -6.69 -5.24 25.71
CA GLU A 160 -7.78 -6.24 25.61
C GLU A 160 -7.33 -7.64 26.06
N GLY A 161 -6.03 -7.85 26.28
CA GLY A 161 -5.46 -9.14 26.71
C GLY A 161 -5.56 -10.25 25.67
N ARG A 162 -5.84 -9.90 24.41
CA ARG A 162 -6.04 -10.84 23.29
C ARG A 162 -5.27 -10.37 22.06
N ASP A 163 -4.94 -11.31 21.17
CA ASP A 163 -4.31 -10.97 19.90
C ASP A 163 -5.35 -10.45 18.89
N LEU A 164 -5.04 -9.31 18.25
CA LEU A 164 -5.93 -8.65 17.29
C LEU A 164 -6.22 -9.53 16.06
N TYR A 165 -5.23 -10.31 15.60
CA TYR A 165 -5.43 -11.20 14.45
C TYR A 165 -6.37 -12.34 14.81
N GLU A 166 -6.21 -12.96 15.98
CA GLU A 166 -7.10 -14.02 16.44
C GLU A 166 -8.55 -13.54 16.54
N VAL A 167 -8.79 -12.41 17.22
CA VAL A 167 -10.13 -11.79 17.32
C VAL A 167 -10.68 -11.45 15.94
N GLY A 168 -9.85 -10.88 15.08
CA GLY A 168 -10.25 -10.55 13.72
C GLY A 168 -10.67 -11.77 12.90
N LYS A 169 -9.99 -12.91 13.04
CA LYS A 169 -10.35 -14.16 12.38
C LYS A 169 -11.65 -14.76 12.92
N GLU A 170 -11.88 -14.66 14.23
CA GLU A 170 -13.16 -15.06 14.84
C GLU A 170 -14.31 -14.22 14.27
N MET A 171 -14.15 -12.90 14.22
CA MET A 171 -15.15 -11.98 13.65
C MET A 171 -15.39 -12.26 12.16
N GLU A 172 -14.35 -12.57 11.39
CA GLU A 172 -14.49 -12.91 9.97
C GLU A 172 -15.28 -14.22 9.78
N ALA A 173 -15.07 -15.22 10.65
CA ALA A 173 -15.83 -16.46 10.62
C ALA A 173 -17.32 -16.23 10.96
N GLU A 174 -17.60 -15.34 11.91
CA GLU A 174 -18.95 -15.06 12.38
C GLU A 174 -19.74 -14.16 11.41
N TYR A 175 -19.13 -13.09 10.89
CA TYR A 175 -19.86 -12.03 10.17
C TYR A 175 -19.60 -12.00 8.66
N HIS A 176 -18.35 -12.24 8.21
CA HIS A 176 -18.00 -12.08 6.79
C HIS A 176 -18.14 -13.38 5.99
N THR A 177 -17.72 -14.51 6.56
CA THR A 177 -17.73 -15.81 5.89
C THR A 177 -19.13 -16.23 5.44
N PRO A 178 -20.19 -16.12 6.28
CA PRO A 178 -21.53 -16.51 5.88
C PRO A 178 -22.06 -15.68 4.69
N VAL A 179 -21.82 -14.36 4.69
CA VAL A 179 -22.20 -13.46 3.59
C VAL A 179 -21.52 -13.89 2.29
N ARG A 180 -20.22 -14.15 2.33
CA ARG A 180 -19.45 -14.56 1.15
C ARG A 180 -19.89 -15.92 0.62
N GLU A 181 -20.26 -16.85 1.49
CA GLU A 181 -20.78 -18.16 1.09
C GLU A 181 -22.15 -18.06 0.43
N ALA A 182 -23.05 -17.23 0.97
CA ALA A 182 -24.34 -16.94 0.36
C ALA A 182 -24.18 -16.34 -1.04
N GLU A 183 -23.32 -15.31 -1.20
CA GLU A 183 -23.03 -14.72 -2.52
C GLU A 183 -22.44 -15.72 -3.52
N ARG A 184 -21.64 -16.68 -3.05
CA ARG A 184 -21.08 -17.74 -3.91
C ARG A 184 -22.14 -18.72 -4.35
N ALA A 185 -23.04 -19.12 -3.44
CA ALA A 185 -24.16 -19.99 -3.75
C ALA A 185 -25.11 -19.33 -4.76
N GLU A 186 -25.44 -18.04 -4.57
CA GLU A 186 -26.25 -17.27 -5.52
C GLU A 186 -25.59 -17.18 -6.90
N ARG A 187 -24.28 -16.89 -6.95
CA ARG A 187 -23.52 -16.87 -8.20
C ARG A 187 -23.52 -18.22 -8.90
N ALA A 188 -23.43 -19.33 -8.15
CA ALA A 188 -23.50 -20.68 -8.70
C ALA A 188 -24.88 -20.97 -9.31
N ILE A 189 -25.97 -20.62 -8.61
CA ILE A 189 -27.35 -20.76 -9.10
C ILE A 189 -27.56 -19.94 -10.39
N VAL A 190 -27.12 -18.68 -10.42
CA VAL A 190 -27.23 -17.82 -11.60
C VAL A 190 -26.41 -18.37 -12.77
N ALA A 191 -25.21 -18.90 -12.50
CA ALA A 191 -24.38 -19.52 -13.54
C ALA A 191 -25.01 -20.80 -14.11
N GLU A 192 -25.66 -21.61 -13.27
CA GLU A 192 -26.35 -22.82 -13.68
C GLU A 192 -27.62 -22.52 -14.50
N GLN A 193 -28.42 -21.53 -14.08
CA GLN A 193 -29.57 -21.05 -14.86
C GLN A 193 -29.16 -20.50 -16.23
N LYS A 194 -28.06 -19.73 -16.30
CA LYS A 194 -27.52 -19.23 -17.58
C LYS A 194 -26.99 -20.36 -18.47
N ARG A 195 -26.48 -21.46 -17.91
CA ARG A 195 -26.07 -22.65 -18.67
C ARG A 195 -27.27 -23.43 -19.19
N SER A 196 -28.29 -23.64 -18.36
CA SER A 196 -29.54 -24.32 -18.75
C SER A 196 -30.29 -23.55 -19.85
N ASN A 197 -30.35 -22.22 -19.77
CA ASN A 197 -31.00 -21.38 -20.79
C ASN A 197 -30.19 -21.21 -22.09
N ARG A 198 -28.92 -21.67 -22.13
CA ARG A 198 -28.08 -21.65 -23.34
C ARG A 198 -28.19 -22.94 -24.17
N THR A 199 -29.03 -23.89 -23.76
CA THR A 199 -29.32 -25.10 -24.53
C THR A 199 -30.75 -25.05 -25.11
N PRO A 200 -31.02 -24.25 -26.16
CA PRO A 200 -32.03 -24.64 -27.13
C PRO A 200 -31.42 -25.60 -28.15
N GLU A 201 -32.13 -26.69 -28.40
CA GLU A 201 -31.91 -27.69 -29.44
C GLU A 201 -31.42 -27.08 -30.77
N GLN A 202 -30.31 -27.61 -31.30
CA GLN A 202 -30.24 -28.40 -32.55
C GLN A 202 -28.81 -28.90 -32.81
#